data_AF-A0A1L9PQ25-F1
#
_entry.id   AF-A0A1L9PQ25-F1
#
_cell.length_a   1.000
_cell.length_b   1.000
_cell.length_c   1.000
_cell.angle_alpha   90.00
_cell.angle_beta   90.00
_cell.angle_gamma   90.00
#
_symmetry.space_group_name_H-M   'P 1'
#
loop_
_entity.id
_entity.type
_entity.pdbx_description
1 polymer ?
#
loop_
_entity_poly.entity_id
_entity_poly.type
_entity_poly.pdbx_seq_one_letter_code
_entity_poly.pdbx_strand_id
1 'polypeptide(L)'
;MLDPRPFHILSYGTLLGVQLYQSFVSGIIAFRALPRPQFSALQAKVFPTYFALQTALPVVVGLTASRGGQTLGVSGLLEPENQYKVLLPLATAFVTGLVNFAVLRKLTVDTMRERKHQETHDGKKSYDPPPHSKEMMALNKKFGRLHGLSSLINLVTIGATIFYGVVLSKQLE
;
A
#
# COMPACT_ATOMS: atom_id res chain seq x y z
N MET A 1 -28.07 -7.98 17.79
CA MET A 1 -26.68 -7.69 17.37
C MET A 1 -26.72 -7.04 15.99
N LEU A 2 -25.81 -6.10 15.71
CA LEU A 2 -25.66 -5.53 14.37
C LEU A 2 -25.13 -6.61 13.40
N ASP A 3 -25.70 -6.68 12.21
CA ASP A 3 -25.22 -7.58 11.14
C ASP A 3 -23.82 -7.13 10.68
N PRO A 4 -22.77 -7.98 10.73
CA PRO A 4 -21.42 -7.60 10.34
C PRO A 4 -21.21 -7.52 8.83
N ARG A 5 -22.09 -8.13 8.01
CA ARG A 5 -21.90 -8.27 6.55
C ARG A 5 -21.82 -6.93 5.80
N PRO A 6 -22.65 -5.91 6.09
CA PRO A 6 -22.51 -4.60 5.44
C PRO A 6 -21.16 -3.94 5.73
N PHE A 7 -20.70 -3.98 6.97
CA PHE A 7 -19.39 -3.45 7.36
C PHE A 7 -18.26 -4.19 6.64
N HIS A 8 -18.41 -5.50 6.48
CA HIS A 8 -17.45 -6.34 5.77
C HIS A 8 -17.29 -5.93 4.30
N ILE A 9 -18.41 -5.85 3.56
CA ILE A 9 -18.41 -5.48 2.15
C ILE A 9 -17.93 -4.04 1.94
N LEU A 10 -18.38 -3.09 2.77
CA LEU A 10 -17.95 -1.69 2.66
C LEU A 10 -16.45 -1.53 2.97
N SER A 11 -15.93 -2.23 3.98
CA SER A 11 -14.51 -2.18 4.33
C SER A 11 -13.65 -2.82 3.24
N TYR A 12 -14.07 -3.99 2.73
CA TYR A 12 -13.40 -4.68 1.65
C TYR A 12 -13.40 -3.86 0.36
N GLY A 13 -14.56 -3.34 -0.04
CA GLY A 13 -14.72 -2.50 -1.23
C GLY A 13 -13.90 -1.21 -1.14
N THR A 14 -13.85 -0.58 0.04
CA THR A 14 -13.00 0.60 0.26
C THR A 14 -11.51 0.24 0.15
N LEU A 15 -11.09 -0.88 0.74
CA LEU A 15 -9.70 -1.35 0.67
C LEU A 15 -9.27 -1.63 -0.77
N LEU A 16 -10.05 -2.42 -1.51
CA LEU A 16 -9.75 -2.73 -2.91
C LEU A 16 -9.82 -1.47 -3.78
N GLY A 17 -10.84 -0.64 -3.57
CA GLY A 17 -11.05 0.60 -4.32
C GLY A 17 -9.89 1.57 -4.18
N VAL A 18 -9.45 1.87 -2.93
CA VAL A 18 -8.33 2.79 -2.70
C VAL A 18 -7.03 2.26 -3.29
N GLN A 19 -6.80 0.95 -3.16
CA GLN A 19 -5.64 0.25 -3.71
C GLN A 19 -5.52 0.40 -5.23
N LEU A 20 -6.58 0.02 -5.95
CA LEU A 20 -6.60 0.03 -7.40
C LEU A 20 -6.60 1.45 -7.95
N TYR A 21 -7.43 2.33 -7.38
CA TYR A 21 -7.53 3.71 -7.83
C TYR A 21 -6.21 4.46 -7.61
N GLN A 22 -5.60 4.36 -6.43
CA GLN A 22 -4.35 5.08 -6.18
C GLN A 22 -3.19 4.53 -7.04
N SER A 23 -3.03 3.21 -7.11
CA SER A 23 -1.86 2.60 -7.75
C SER A 23 -1.92 2.68 -9.28
N PHE A 24 -3.10 2.47 -9.87
CA PHE A 24 -3.24 2.28 -11.31
C PHE A 24 -3.99 3.40 -12.02
N VAL A 25 -4.61 4.34 -11.30
CA VAL A 25 -5.37 5.44 -11.91
C VAL A 25 -4.81 6.79 -11.48
N SER A 26 -5.08 7.21 -10.24
CA SER A 26 -4.69 8.51 -9.68
C SER A 26 -3.16 8.73 -9.74
N GLY A 27 -2.36 7.73 -9.34
CA GLY A 27 -0.91 7.82 -9.39
C GLY A 27 -0.36 8.02 -10.80
N ILE A 28 -0.90 7.30 -11.79
CA ILE A 28 -0.48 7.40 -13.20
C ILE A 28 -0.89 8.75 -13.79
N ILE A 29 -2.14 9.19 -13.54
CA ILE A 29 -2.63 10.49 -13.97
C ILE A 29 -1.74 11.60 -13.40
N ALA A 30 -1.50 11.58 -12.08
CA ALA A 30 -0.66 12.57 -11.42
C ALA A 30 0.79 12.57 -11.95
N PHE A 31 1.38 11.40 -12.20
CA PHE A 31 2.72 11.30 -12.76
C PHE A 31 2.83 11.92 -14.17
N ARG A 32 1.79 11.76 -15.00
CA ARG A 32 1.74 12.30 -16.36
C ARG A 32 1.39 13.79 -16.39
N ALA A 33 0.55 14.25 -15.47
CA ALA A 33 0.02 15.61 -15.49
C ALA A 33 0.90 16.63 -14.75
N LEU A 34 1.70 16.19 -13.78
CA LEU A 34 2.45 17.10 -12.91
C LEU A 34 3.96 17.10 -13.21
N PRO A 35 4.63 18.27 -13.13
CA PRO A 35 6.08 18.32 -13.02
C PRO A 35 6.60 17.46 -11.86
N ARG A 36 7.75 16.80 -12.04
CA ARG A 36 8.32 15.84 -11.06
C ARG A 36 8.34 16.35 -9.61
N PRO A 37 8.72 17.62 -9.31
CA PRO A 37 8.68 18.13 -7.94
C PRO A 37 7.27 18.20 -7.35
N GLN A 38 6.27 18.59 -8.16
CA GLN A 38 4.87 18.67 -7.73
C GLN A 38 4.27 17.28 -7.54
N PHE A 39 4.56 16.34 -8.45
CA PHE A 39 4.19 14.93 -8.29
C PHE A 39 4.76 14.37 -6.98
N SER A 40 6.06 14.56 -6.72
CA SER A 40 6.70 14.10 -5.49
C SER A 40 6.06 14.70 -4.23
N ALA A 41 5.77 16.00 -4.25
CA ALA A 41 5.11 16.69 -3.14
C ALA A 41 3.69 16.14 -2.87
N LEU A 42 2.90 15.91 -3.93
CA LEU A 42 1.58 15.30 -3.83
C LEU A 42 1.67 13.89 -3.24
N GLN A 43 2.54 13.03 -3.77
CA GLN A 43 2.71 11.66 -3.30
C GLN A 43 3.15 11.60 -1.83
N ALA A 44 4.03 12.51 -1.39
CA ALA A 44 4.45 12.61 0.01
C ALA A 44 3.29 12.91 0.98
N LYS A 45 2.21 13.52 0.50
CA LYS A 45 0.98 13.78 1.25
C LYS A 45 -0.06 12.67 1.13
N VAL A 46 -0.11 11.98 -0.02
CA VAL A 46 -1.08 10.89 -0.26
C VAL A 46 -0.65 9.58 0.42
N PHE A 47 0.62 9.19 0.30
CA PHE A 47 1.09 7.89 0.79
C PHE A 47 0.89 7.61 2.28
N PRO A 48 1.00 8.58 3.22
CA PRO A 48 0.69 8.32 4.62
C PRO A 48 -0.73 7.80 4.83
N THR A 49 -1.73 8.46 4.22
CA THR A 49 -3.14 8.05 4.32
C THR A 49 -3.39 6.76 3.57
N TYR A 50 -2.86 6.63 2.35
CA TYR A 50 -2.99 5.42 1.55
C TYR A 50 -2.48 4.17 2.26
N PHE A 51 -1.25 4.21 2.78
CA PHE A 51 -0.67 3.07 3.49
C PHE A 51 -1.35 2.83 4.84
N ALA A 52 -1.82 3.88 5.54
CA ALA A 52 -2.61 3.70 6.76
C ALA A 52 -3.92 2.93 6.49
N LEU A 53 -4.63 3.27 5.41
CA LEU A 53 -5.84 2.54 5.00
C LEU A 53 -5.52 1.09 4.60
N GLN A 54 -4.44 0.87 3.84
CA GLN A 54 -3.98 -0.48 3.50
C GLN A 54 -3.59 -1.31 4.73
N THR A 55 -3.10 -0.69 5.80
CA THR A 55 -2.81 -1.38 7.06
C THR A 55 -4.09 -1.62 7.87
N ALA A 56 -4.95 -0.62 8.03
CA ALA A 56 -6.08 -0.71 8.97
C ALA A 56 -7.25 -1.56 8.43
N LEU A 57 -7.61 -1.39 7.15
CA LEU A 57 -8.82 -2.02 6.61
C LEU A 57 -8.77 -3.56 6.57
N PRO A 58 -7.63 -4.25 6.30
CA PRO A 58 -7.58 -5.71 6.44
C PRO A 58 -7.99 -6.21 7.83
N VAL A 59 -7.67 -5.46 8.88
CA VAL A 59 -8.09 -5.79 10.26
C VAL A 59 -9.61 -5.66 10.39
N VAL A 60 -10.19 -4.57 9.88
CA VAL A 60 -11.66 -4.39 9.91
C VAL A 60 -12.37 -5.48 9.12
N VAL A 61 -11.84 -5.84 7.94
CA VAL A 61 -12.35 -6.94 7.12
C VAL A 61 -12.28 -8.26 7.90
N GLY A 62 -11.17 -8.55 8.58
CA GLY A 62 -11.04 -9.75 9.43
C GLY A 62 -12.03 -9.77 10.60
N LEU A 63 -12.18 -8.64 11.31
CA LEU A 63 -13.10 -8.52 12.47
C LEU A 63 -14.57 -8.64 12.09
N THR A 64 -14.91 -8.30 10.84
CA THR A 64 -16.28 -8.36 10.30
C THR A 64 -16.54 -9.63 9.49
N ALA A 65 -15.54 -10.50 9.33
CA ALA A 65 -15.72 -11.78 8.67
C ALA A 65 -16.75 -12.62 9.45
N SER A 66 -17.71 -13.20 8.73
CA SER A 66 -18.89 -13.83 9.34
C SER A 66 -19.36 -15.06 8.58
N ARG A 67 -20.07 -15.94 9.29
CA ARG A 67 -20.75 -17.13 8.74
C ARG A 67 -22.17 -17.16 9.31
N GLY A 68 -23.19 -17.26 8.45
CA GLY A 68 -24.58 -17.24 8.90
C GLY A 68 -25.00 -15.96 9.64
N GLY A 69 -24.37 -14.82 9.34
CA GLY A 69 -24.63 -13.54 10.01
C GLY A 69 -23.96 -13.38 11.39
N GLN A 70 -23.20 -14.36 11.86
CA GLN A 70 -22.42 -14.26 13.09
C GLN A 70 -20.93 -14.09 12.78
N THR A 71 -20.26 -13.19 13.49
CA THR A 71 -18.82 -12.96 13.33
C THR A 71 -18.03 -14.21 13.68
N LEU A 72 -17.01 -14.53 12.90
CA LEU A 72 -16.09 -15.65 13.18
C LEU A 72 -15.33 -15.44 14.49
N GLY A 73 -15.05 -14.18 14.85
CA GLY A 73 -14.16 -13.84 15.96
C GLY A 73 -12.72 -14.31 15.71
N VAL A 74 -11.85 -14.11 16.70
CA VAL A 74 -10.43 -14.49 16.60
C VAL A 74 -10.27 -16.00 16.47
N SER A 75 -11.05 -16.79 17.22
CA SER A 75 -11.00 -18.26 17.17
C SER A 75 -11.40 -18.79 15.79
N GLY A 76 -12.50 -18.28 15.22
CA GLY A 76 -12.95 -18.70 13.90
C GLY A 76 -11.96 -18.34 12.79
N LEU A 77 -11.29 -17.18 12.87
CA LEU A 77 -10.23 -16.82 11.91
C LEU A 77 -9.04 -17.78 11.95
N LEU A 78 -8.73 -18.37 13.10
CA LEU A 78 -7.62 -19.32 13.30
C LEU A 78 -7.99 -20.76 12.94
N GLU A 79 -9.25 -21.06 12.62
CA GLU A 79 -9.66 -22.40 12.20
C GLU A 79 -8.95 -22.83 10.91
N PRO A 80 -8.60 -24.13 10.76
CA PRO A 80 -7.90 -24.64 9.59
C PRO A 80 -8.58 -24.31 8.26
N GLU A 81 -9.92 -24.24 8.26
CA GLU A 81 -10.70 -23.89 7.07
C GLU A 81 -10.47 -22.43 6.62
N ASN A 82 -10.25 -21.52 7.57
CA ASN A 82 -10.11 -20.08 7.34
C ASN A 82 -8.64 -19.65 7.21
N GLN A 83 -7.69 -20.49 7.61
CA GLN A 83 -6.26 -20.19 7.62
C GLN A 83 -5.75 -19.67 6.25
N TYR A 84 -5.99 -20.40 5.17
CA TYR A 84 -5.51 -20.02 3.83
C TYR A 84 -6.49 -19.12 3.06
N LYS A 85 -7.78 -19.19 3.40
CA LYS A 85 -8.86 -18.49 2.70
C LYS A 85 -9.04 -17.05 3.20
N VAL A 86 -8.90 -16.84 4.51
CA VAL A 86 -9.22 -15.57 5.17
C VAL A 86 -8.00 -15.00 5.87
N LEU A 87 -7.40 -15.76 6.79
CA LEU A 87 -6.35 -15.23 7.66
C LEU A 87 -5.08 -14.88 6.88
N LEU A 88 -4.54 -15.82 6.10
CA LEU A 88 -3.30 -15.62 5.35
C LEU A 88 -3.35 -14.40 4.40
N PRO A 89 -4.35 -14.22 3.52
CA PRO A 89 -4.38 -13.05 2.64
C PRO A 89 -4.57 -11.73 3.40
N LEU A 90 -5.42 -11.69 4.44
CA LEU A 90 -5.64 -10.47 5.23
C LEU A 90 -4.42 -10.11 6.09
N ALA A 91 -3.77 -11.10 6.71
CA ALA A 91 -2.52 -10.91 7.44
C ALA A 91 -1.39 -10.47 6.49
N THR A 92 -1.32 -11.05 5.30
CA THR A 92 -0.37 -10.62 4.26
C THR A 92 -0.60 -9.15 3.90
N ALA A 93 -1.84 -8.75 3.62
CA ALA A 93 -2.18 -7.36 3.31
C ALA A 93 -1.84 -6.41 4.47
N PHE A 94 -2.18 -6.79 5.71
CA PHE A 94 -1.85 -6.03 6.91
C PHE A 94 -0.33 -5.82 7.08
N VAL A 95 0.44 -6.90 7.08
CA VAL A 95 1.90 -6.85 7.33
C VAL A 95 2.61 -6.08 6.23
N THR A 96 2.28 -6.34 4.96
CA THR A 96 2.88 -5.64 3.82
C THR A 96 2.53 -4.16 3.80
N GLY A 97 1.26 -3.81 4.10
CA GLY A 97 0.83 -2.43 4.29
C GLY A 97 1.58 -1.74 5.43
N LEU A 98 1.73 -2.41 6.57
CA LEU A 98 2.44 -1.89 7.74
C LEU A 98 3.93 -1.63 7.47
N VAL A 99 4.60 -2.57 6.80
CA VAL A 99 6.01 -2.39 6.37
C VAL A 99 6.16 -1.18 5.46
N ASN A 100 5.23 -0.99 4.52
CA ASN A 100 5.20 0.20 3.67
C ASN A 100 4.96 1.48 4.50
N PHE A 101 3.97 1.49 5.38
CA PHE A 101 3.58 2.63 6.19
C PHE A 101 4.69 3.11 7.14
N ALA A 102 5.26 2.17 7.90
CA ALA A 102 6.15 2.45 9.02
C ALA A 102 7.63 2.50 8.61
N VAL A 103 8.04 1.70 7.64
CA VAL A 103 9.47 1.54 7.27
C VAL A 103 9.76 2.16 5.91
N LEU A 104 9.23 1.58 4.83
CA LEU A 104 9.68 1.94 3.47
C LEU A 104 9.31 3.36 3.06
N ARG A 105 8.12 3.84 3.47
CA ARG A 105 7.72 5.23 3.26
C ARG A 105 8.72 6.19 3.90
N LYS A 106 9.09 5.98 5.16
CA LYS A 106 10.02 6.85 5.89
C LYS A 106 11.39 6.87 5.20
N LEU A 107 11.97 5.71 4.94
CA LEU A 107 13.27 5.58 4.28
C LEU A 107 13.30 6.24 2.90
N THR A 108 12.21 6.09 2.13
CA THR A 108 12.09 6.71 0.80
C THR A 108 12.05 8.24 0.90
N VAL A 109 11.22 8.79 1.81
CA VAL A 109 11.11 10.24 2.03
C VAL A 109 12.43 10.84 2.53
N ASP A 110 13.11 10.18 3.46
CA ASP A 110 14.41 10.62 3.96
C ASP A 110 15.45 10.65 2.83
N THR A 111 15.47 9.62 1.97
CA THR A 111 16.35 9.59 0.78
C THR A 111 15.98 10.70 -0.22
N MET A 112 14.70 11.04 -0.38
CA MET A 112 14.29 12.17 -1.24
C MET A 112 14.78 13.51 -0.67
N ARG A 113 14.80 13.68 0.66
CA ARG A 113 15.35 14.88 1.31
C ARG A 113 16.87 14.97 1.12
N GLU A 114 17.59 13.86 1.28
CA GLU A 114 19.04 13.77 0.99
C GLU A 114 19.32 14.16 -0.47
N ARG A 115 18.56 13.59 -1.43
CA ARG A 115 18.65 13.99 -2.84
C ARG A 115 18.43 15.48 -3.00
N LYS A 116 17.42 16.06 -2.35
CA LYS A 116 17.12 17.49 -2.49
C LYS A 116 18.25 18.40 -1.99
N HIS A 117 18.92 17.99 -0.91
CA HIS A 117 20.11 18.69 -0.43
C HIS A 117 21.25 18.60 -1.44
N GLN A 118 21.51 17.39 -1.96
CA GLN A 118 22.54 17.18 -2.97
C GLN A 118 22.25 17.95 -4.27
N GLU A 119 20.98 18.10 -4.68
CA GLU A 119 20.61 18.93 -5.84
C GLU A 119 21.03 20.39 -5.68
N THR A 120 21.02 20.89 -4.44
CA THR A 120 21.40 22.27 -4.13
C THR A 120 22.92 22.41 -4.13
N HIS A 121 23.61 21.44 -3.55
CA HIS A 121 25.07 21.38 -3.57
C HIS A 121 25.65 21.26 -4.99
N ASP A 122 25.07 20.39 -5.82
CA ASP A 122 25.56 20.14 -7.17
C ASP A 122 25.08 21.17 -8.20
N GLY A 123 24.13 22.03 -7.84
CA GLY A 123 23.46 22.93 -8.78
C GLY A 123 22.69 22.21 -9.89
N LYS A 124 22.38 20.91 -9.72
CA LYS A 124 21.81 20.02 -10.74
C LYS A 124 20.71 19.13 -10.17
N LYS A 125 19.60 18.95 -10.89
CA LYS A 125 18.50 18.09 -10.38
C LYS A 125 18.86 16.63 -10.50
N SER A 126 18.34 15.84 -9.57
CA SER A 126 18.60 14.40 -9.48
C SER A 126 18.02 13.58 -10.63
N TYR A 127 17.22 14.21 -11.51
CA TYR A 127 16.53 13.61 -12.65
C TYR A 127 16.92 14.27 -13.99
N ASP A 128 17.92 15.14 -13.99
CA ASP A 128 18.46 15.72 -15.23
C ASP A 128 19.28 14.66 -16.02
N PRO A 129 19.72 14.93 -17.26
CA PRO A 129 20.62 14.05 -17.98
C PRO A 129 22.00 13.90 -17.29
N PRO A 130 22.71 12.76 -17.43
CA PRO A 130 24.06 12.57 -16.87
C PRO A 130 25.09 13.57 -17.44
N PRO A 131 26.27 13.74 -16.81
CA PRO A 131 26.73 13.06 -15.59
C PRO A 131 26.19 13.72 -14.29
N HIS A 132 26.14 12.96 -13.20
CA HIS A 132 25.86 13.47 -11.84
C HIS A 132 27.08 13.19 -10.95
N SER A 133 27.17 13.86 -9.80
CA SER A 133 28.16 13.55 -8.76
C SER A 133 28.05 12.08 -8.31
N LYS A 134 29.14 11.54 -7.74
CA LYS A 134 29.16 10.17 -7.20
C LYS A 134 28.12 10.01 -6.08
N GLU A 135 27.98 11.06 -5.28
CA GLU A 135 27.06 11.19 -4.16
C GLU A 135 25.61 11.11 -4.66
N MET A 136 25.27 11.91 -5.68
CA MET A 136 23.93 11.88 -6.27
C MET A 136 23.62 10.54 -6.97
N MET A 137 24.61 9.92 -7.63
CA MET A 137 24.44 8.57 -8.19
C MET A 137 24.11 7.53 -7.11
N ALA A 138 24.80 7.57 -5.97
CA ALA A 138 24.52 6.69 -4.84
C ALA A 138 23.11 6.92 -4.27
N LEU A 139 22.70 8.18 -4.12
CA LEU A 139 21.37 8.54 -3.65
C LEU A 139 20.25 8.12 -4.63
N ASN A 140 20.47 8.29 -5.94
CA ASN A 140 19.53 7.83 -6.97
C ASN A 140 19.37 6.30 -6.94
N LYS A 141 20.47 5.55 -6.74
CA LYS A 141 20.44 4.08 -6.58
C LYS A 141 19.69 3.66 -5.32
N LYS A 142 19.94 4.32 -4.18
CA LYS A 142 19.23 4.09 -2.91
C LYS A 142 17.73 4.36 -3.07
N PHE A 143 17.37 5.49 -3.68
CA PHE A 143 15.98 5.83 -3.97
C PHE A 143 15.30 4.77 -4.85
N GLY A 144 15.92 4.39 -5.97
CA GLY A 144 15.36 3.40 -6.89
C GLY A 144 15.09 2.05 -6.21
N ARG A 145 16.00 1.59 -5.33
CA ARG A 145 15.82 0.37 -4.55
C ARG A 145 14.66 0.47 -3.56
N LEU A 146 14.61 1.54 -2.76
CA LEU A 146 13.56 1.72 -1.76
C LEU A 146 12.17 1.89 -2.39
N HIS A 147 12.08 2.71 -3.43
CA HIS A 147 10.84 2.92 -4.19
C HIS A 147 10.39 1.64 -4.90
N GLY A 148 11.31 0.92 -5.55
CA GLY A 148 11.02 -0.35 -6.19
C GLY A 148 10.52 -1.42 -5.22
N LEU A 149 11.19 -1.58 -4.07
CA LEU A 149 10.77 -2.51 -3.03
C LEU A 149 9.40 -2.15 -2.45
N SER A 150 9.16 -0.87 -2.16
CA SER A 150 7.86 -0.38 -1.69
C SER A 150 6.74 -0.69 -2.69
N SER A 151 7.01 -0.48 -3.98
CA SER A 151 6.07 -0.76 -5.07
C SER A 151 5.79 -2.26 -5.19
N LEU A 152 6.80 -3.12 -5.11
CA LEU A 152 6.64 -4.57 -5.15
C LEU A 152 5.79 -5.07 -3.98
N ILE A 153 6.09 -4.62 -2.75
CA ILE A 153 5.32 -4.97 -1.56
C ILE A 153 3.86 -4.49 -1.69
N ASN A 154 3.64 -3.29 -2.24
CA ASN A 154 2.29 -2.79 -2.52
C ASN A 154 1.52 -3.69 -3.50
N LEU A 155 2.18 -4.22 -4.54
CA LEU A 155 1.57 -5.19 -5.45
C LEU A 155 1.22 -6.51 -4.75
N VAL A 156 2.04 -6.97 -3.81
CA VAL A 156 1.72 -8.14 -2.97
C VAL A 156 0.48 -7.86 -2.11
N THR A 157 0.37 -6.67 -1.49
CA THR A 157 -0.82 -6.25 -0.73
C THR A 157 -2.08 -6.31 -1.60
N ILE A 158 -2.00 -5.79 -2.82
CA ILE A 158 -3.11 -5.78 -3.80
C ILE A 158 -3.48 -7.20 -4.20
N GLY A 159 -2.48 -8.04 -4.53
CA GLY A 159 -2.70 -9.43 -4.90
C GLY A 159 -3.39 -10.23 -3.79
N ALA A 160 -2.97 -10.05 -2.53
CA ALA A 160 -3.61 -10.68 -1.38
C ALA A 160 -5.06 -10.21 -1.19
N THR A 161 -5.32 -8.93 -1.40
CA THR A 161 -6.67 -8.34 -1.31
C THR A 161 -7.59 -8.86 -2.43
N ILE A 162 -7.07 -8.99 -3.66
CA ILE A 162 -7.81 -9.57 -4.79
C ILE A 162 -8.11 -11.04 -4.53
N PHE A 163 -7.12 -11.82 -4.08
CA PHE A 163 -7.31 -13.22 -3.71
C PHE A 163 -8.41 -13.38 -2.66
N TYR A 164 -8.40 -12.53 -1.62
CA TYR A 164 -9.46 -12.54 -0.63
C TYR A 164 -10.84 -12.22 -1.23
N GLY A 165 -10.92 -11.32 -2.21
CA GLY A 165 -12.14 -11.05 -2.97
C GLY A 165 -12.70 -12.28 -3.68
N VAL A 166 -11.82 -13.08 -4.29
CA VAL A 166 -12.22 -14.35 -4.92
C VAL A 166 -12.76 -15.32 -3.87
N VAL A 167 -12.16 -15.41 -2.70
CA VAL A 167 -12.67 -16.22 -1.58
C VAL A 167 -14.05 -15.72 -1.14
N LEU A 168 -14.18 -14.41 -0.92
CA LEU A 168 -15.43 -13.77 -0.50
C LEU A 168 -16.56 -13.99 -1.52
N SER A 169 -16.25 -13.96 -2.82
CA SER A 169 -17.25 -14.18 -3.88
C SER A 169 -17.95 -15.54 -3.80
N LYS A 170 -17.26 -16.57 -3.27
CA LYS A 170 -17.82 -17.92 -3.08
C LYS A 170 -18.85 -18.00 -1.95
N GLN A 171 -19.06 -16.91 -1.22
CA GLN A 171 -20.04 -16.80 -0.14
C GLN A 171 -21.28 -15.98 -0.56
N LEU A 172 -21.36 -15.56 -1.83
CA LEU A 172 -22.46 -14.76 -2.37
C LEU A 172 -23.62 -15.60 -2.93
N GLU A 173 -23.71 -16.87 -2.55
CA GLU A 173 -24.78 -17.81 -2.93
C GLU A 173 -25.96 -17.79 -1.94
#